data_AF-A0A7S3TSK3-F1
#
_entry.id   AF-A0A7S3TSK3-F1
#
_cell.length_a   1.000
_cell.length_b   1.000
_cell.length_c   1.000
_cell.angle_alpha   90.00
_cell.angle_beta   90.00
_cell.angle_gamma   90.00
#
_symmetry.space_group_name_H-M   'P 1'
#
loop_
_entity.id
_entity.type
_entity.pdbx_description
1 polymer ?
#
loop_
_entity_poly.entity_id
_entity_poly.type
_entity_poly.pdbx_seq_one_letter_code
_entity_poly.pdbx_strand_id
1 'polypeptide(L)'
;ATIGEGSSMSEQTVLPELLEVGKNCFFASGNTMLNVVVDQGRMRIPTKTVISDNAFLGNENHIAEGLAPDTFVGLRTWVPTMPSHGGSLFGNPAMKFGRPPAGEGAKDA
;
A
#
# COMPACT_ATOMS: atom_id res chain seq x y z
N ALA A 1 7.24 -12.06 -7.72
CA ALA A 1 6.86 -11.46 -6.43
C ALA A 1 7.33 -12.36 -5.28
N THR A 2 7.80 -11.77 -4.19
CA THR A 2 8.13 -12.48 -2.92
C THR A 2 7.15 -12.01 -1.85
N ILE A 3 6.51 -12.95 -1.13
CA ILE A 3 5.44 -12.66 -0.17
C ILE A 3 5.84 -13.17 1.23
N GLY A 4 5.81 -12.28 2.22
CA GLY A 4 6.13 -12.60 3.60
C GLY A 4 5.02 -13.33 4.36
N GLU A 5 5.44 -14.03 5.41
CA GLU A 5 4.58 -14.82 6.31
C GLU A 5 3.45 -13.99 6.93
N GLY A 6 2.29 -14.61 7.13
CA GLY A 6 1.13 -14.00 7.79
C GLY A 6 0.34 -13.01 6.93
N SER A 7 0.73 -12.82 5.67
CA SER A 7 0.02 -11.92 4.75
C SER A 7 -1.27 -12.54 4.20
N SER A 8 -2.31 -11.71 4.04
CA SER A 8 -3.61 -12.12 3.50
C SER A 8 -4.12 -11.13 2.44
N MET A 9 -4.80 -11.66 1.42
CA MET A 9 -5.25 -10.91 0.25
C MET A 9 -6.70 -11.30 -0.09
N SER A 10 -7.55 -10.30 -0.30
CA SER A 10 -8.90 -10.47 -0.86
C SER A 10 -8.85 -10.49 -2.40
N GLU A 11 -10.01 -10.65 -3.03
CA GLU A 11 -10.16 -10.86 -4.47
C GLU A 11 -9.61 -9.69 -5.32
N GLN A 12 -9.28 -9.98 -6.58
CA GLN A 12 -8.93 -8.95 -7.58
C GLN A 12 -7.69 -8.11 -7.24
N THR A 13 -6.69 -8.71 -6.62
CA THR A 13 -5.39 -8.05 -6.34
C THR A 13 -4.41 -8.30 -7.49
N VAL A 14 -3.79 -7.25 -8.05
CA VAL A 14 -2.80 -7.35 -9.14
C VAL A 14 -1.38 -7.13 -8.61
N LEU A 15 -0.51 -8.13 -8.82
CA LEU A 15 0.88 -8.16 -8.35
C LEU A 15 1.85 -8.36 -9.54
N PRO A 16 2.86 -7.50 -9.75
CA PRO A 16 3.88 -7.71 -10.77
C PRO A 16 4.99 -8.66 -10.31
N GLU A 17 5.80 -9.12 -11.28
CA GLU A 17 6.99 -9.92 -11.01
C GLU A 17 8.01 -9.21 -10.11
N LEU A 18 8.02 -7.87 -10.10
CA LEU A 18 8.91 -7.00 -9.33
C LEU A 18 8.28 -6.44 -8.04
N LEU A 19 7.44 -7.22 -7.36
CA LEU A 19 6.86 -6.86 -6.06
C LEU A 19 7.49 -7.66 -4.91
N GLU A 20 7.82 -6.95 -3.83
CA GLU A 20 8.11 -7.54 -2.50
C GLU A 20 7.06 -7.13 -1.48
N VAL A 21 6.56 -8.12 -0.73
CA VAL A 21 5.62 -7.92 0.37
C VAL A 21 6.22 -8.48 1.65
N GLY A 22 6.24 -7.65 2.69
CA GLY A 22 6.68 -7.99 4.04
C GLY A 22 5.73 -8.92 4.77
N LYS A 23 5.90 -9.02 6.08
CA LYS A 23 5.11 -9.89 6.96
C LYS A 23 3.83 -9.19 7.42
N ASN A 24 2.83 -10.00 7.77
CA ASN A 24 1.61 -9.55 8.45
C ASN A 24 0.87 -8.43 7.71
N CYS A 25 0.87 -8.45 6.38
CA CYS A 25 0.15 -7.46 5.58
C CYS A 25 -1.30 -7.90 5.33
N PHE A 26 -2.22 -6.94 5.25
CA PHE A 26 -3.59 -7.17 4.81
C PHE A 26 -3.93 -6.30 3.60
N PHE A 27 -4.46 -6.94 2.57
CA PHE A 27 -4.89 -6.30 1.32
C PHE A 27 -6.35 -6.60 1.05
N ALA A 28 -7.20 -5.58 1.10
CA ALA A 28 -8.59 -5.70 0.65
C ALA A 28 -8.67 -5.80 -0.89
N SER A 29 -9.87 -5.97 -1.44
CA SER A 29 -10.06 -6.28 -2.84
C SER A 29 -9.69 -5.12 -3.78
N GLY A 30 -9.24 -5.44 -4.99
CA GLY A 30 -9.04 -4.47 -6.08
C GLY A 30 -7.75 -3.64 -6.01
N ASN A 31 -6.77 -4.03 -5.19
CA ASN A 31 -5.51 -3.30 -5.08
C ASN A 31 -4.57 -3.57 -6.27
N THR A 32 -3.96 -2.50 -6.82
CA THR A 32 -2.94 -2.57 -7.88
C THR A 32 -1.59 -2.09 -7.34
N MET A 33 -0.62 -3.00 -7.27
CA MET A 33 0.74 -2.69 -6.78
C MET A 33 1.74 -2.75 -7.91
N LEU A 34 1.61 -1.82 -8.87
CA LEU A 34 2.34 -1.83 -10.13
C LEU A 34 2.93 -0.46 -10.41
N ASN A 35 4.24 -0.42 -10.68
CA ASN A 35 4.91 0.73 -11.24
C ASN A 35 5.44 0.41 -12.65
N VAL A 36 4.60 0.68 -13.64
CA VAL A 36 4.97 0.55 -15.06
C VAL A 36 4.76 1.89 -15.73
N VAL A 37 5.79 2.36 -16.40
CA VAL A 37 5.73 3.55 -17.25
C VAL A 37 5.80 3.08 -18.69
N VAL A 38 4.79 3.44 -19.48
CA VAL A 38 4.78 3.21 -20.93
C VAL A 38 5.00 4.56 -21.60
N ASP A 39 6.10 4.70 -22.31
CA ASP A 39 6.43 5.90 -23.06
C ASP A 39 6.88 5.52 -24.47
N GLN A 40 6.24 6.10 -25.49
CA GLN A 40 6.50 5.83 -26.91
C GLN A 40 6.56 4.33 -27.28
N GLY A 41 5.66 3.52 -26.72
CA GLY A 41 5.63 2.07 -26.96
C GLY A 41 6.73 1.28 -26.25
N ARG A 42 7.56 1.92 -25.43
CA ARG A 42 8.54 1.27 -24.57
C ARG A 42 7.99 1.16 -23.16
N MET A 43 7.99 -0.06 -22.63
CA MET A 43 7.65 -0.33 -21.25
C MET A 43 8.91 -0.24 -20.39
N ARG A 44 8.84 0.52 -19.30
CA ARG A 44 9.88 0.60 -18.27
C ARG A 44 9.28 0.30 -16.91
N ILE A 45 10.05 -0.38 -16.08
CA ILE A 45 9.75 -0.56 -14.66
C ILE A 45 10.78 0.29 -13.90
N PRO A 46 10.43 1.52 -13.50
CA PRO A 46 11.41 2.46 -12.94
C PRO A 46 11.91 2.01 -11.58
N THR A 47 11.08 1.31 -10.80
CA THR A 47 11.48 0.72 -9.53
C THR A 47 10.67 -0.54 -9.24
N LYS A 48 11.24 -1.38 -8.38
CA LYS A 48 10.53 -2.43 -7.67
C LYS A 48 9.48 -1.80 -6.74
N THR A 49 8.32 -2.45 -6.59
CA THR A 49 7.33 -2.07 -5.58
C THR A 49 7.63 -2.83 -4.29
N VAL A 50 7.72 -2.14 -3.15
CA VAL A 50 8.00 -2.77 -1.84
C VAL A 50 6.94 -2.40 -0.82
N ILE A 51 6.17 -3.39 -0.37
CA ILE A 51 5.24 -3.24 0.75
C ILE A 51 5.91 -3.78 1.99
N SER A 52 6.21 -2.91 2.96
CA SER A 52 6.88 -3.31 4.20
C SER A 52 5.92 -3.93 5.22
N ASP A 53 6.46 -4.46 6.31
CA ASP A 53 5.72 -5.15 7.36
C ASP A 53 4.55 -4.34 7.95
N ASN A 54 3.51 -5.06 8.38
CA ASN A 54 2.32 -4.51 9.06
C ASN A 54 1.55 -3.45 8.24
N ALA A 55 1.63 -3.50 6.91
CA ALA A 55 0.85 -2.63 6.04
C ALA A 55 -0.62 -3.09 5.98
N PHE A 56 -1.53 -2.11 5.94
CA PHE A 56 -2.95 -2.33 5.69
C PHE A 56 -3.36 -1.53 4.45
N LEU A 57 -3.98 -2.18 3.47
CA LEU A 57 -4.59 -1.52 2.33
C LEU A 57 -6.09 -1.78 2.32
N GLY A 58 -6.88 -0.69 2.34
CA GLY A 58 -8.29 -0.72 1.98
C GLY A 58 -8.51 -1.09 0.52
N ASN A 59 -9.74 -0.96 0.03
CA ASN A 59 -10.07 -1.40 -1.33
C ASN A 59 -9.57 -0.42 -2.39
N GLU A 60 -9.28 -0.96 -3.58
CA GLU A 60 -9.12 -0.20 -4.83
C GLU A 60 -7.97 0.82 -4.82
N ASN A 61 -6.86 0.54 -4.11
CA ASN A 61 -5.70 1.44 -4.09
C ASN A 61 -4.75 1.19 -5.27
N HIS A 62 -4.00 2.22 -5.63
CA HIS A 62 -2.88 2.14 -6.57
C HIS A 62 -1.57 2.53 -5.87
N ILE A 63 -0.66 1.58 -5.73
CA ILE A 63 0.66 1.78 -5.11
C ILE A 63 1.74 1.63 -6.18
N ALA A 64 2.54 2.68 -6.38
CA ALA A 64 3.64 2.65 -7.35
C ALA A 64 4.94 2.14 -6.71
N GLU A 65 5.60 2.94 -5.87
CA GLU A 65 6.93 2.61 -5.36
C GLU A 65 6.90 1.68 -4.13
N GLY A 66 5.90 1.83 -3.26
CA GLY A 66 5.82 1.01 -2.05
C GLY A 66 5.21 1.69 -0.85
N LEU A 67 5.28 1.02 0.31
CA LEU A 67 4.82 1.49 1.61
C LEU A 67 5.87 1.20 2.68
N ALA A 68 6.13 2.19 3.54
CA ALA A 68 6.91 2.01 4.76
C ALA A 68 6.19 1.11 5.78
N PRO A 69 6.89 0.57 6.80
CA PRO A 69 6.25 -0.21 7.85
C PRO A 69 5.11 0.53 8.55
N ASP A 70 4.14 -0.22 9.06
CA ASP A 70 3.00 0.29 9.83
C ASP A 70 2.15 1.34 9.09
N THR A 71 2.10 1.26 7.75
CA THR A 71 1.30 2.16 6.92
C THR A 71 -0.12 1.65 6.77
N PHE A 72 -1.10 2.52 7.04
CA PHE A 72 -2.51 2.30 6.74
C PHE A 72 -2.88 3.11 5.50
N VAL A 73 -3.44 2.46 4.49
CA VAL A 73 -3.96 3.09 3.28
C VAL A 73 -5.47 2.94 3.30
N GLY A 74 -6.20 4.03 3.12
CA GLY A 74 -7.66 4.05 3.04
C GLY A 74 -8.20 3.36 1.79
N LEU A 75 -9.38 3.79 1.33
CA LEU A 75 -9.97 3.30 0.10
C LEU A 75 -9.62 4.23 -1.07
N ARG A 76 -9.49 3.69 -2.28
CA ARG A 76 -9.32 4.46 -3.53
C ARG A 76 -8.16 5.47 -3.48
N THR A 77 -7.11 5.13 -2.75
CA THR A 77 -5.97 5.98 -2.50
C THR A 77 -4.86 5.69 -3.50
N TRP A 78 -4.27 6.75 -4.05
CA TRP A 78 -3.13 6.64 -4.97
C TRP A 78 -1.86 7.08 -4.26
N VAL A 79 -0.91 6.15 -4.10
CA VAL A 79 0.39 6.39 -3.48
C VAL A 79 1.48 6.36 -4.56
N PRO A 80 1.84 7.52 -5.15
CA PRO A 80 2.79 7.58 -6.24
C PRO A 80 4.23 7.36 -5.78
N THR A 81 4.57 7.73 -4.54
CA THR A 81 5.92 7.62 -3.98
C THR A 81 5.89 6.94 -2.63
N MET A 82 6.92 6.15 -2.33
CA MET A 82 7.01 5.48 -1.03
C MET A 82 7.17 6.51 0.10
N PRO A 83 6.31 6.51 1.13
CA PRO A 83 6.48 7.41 2.25
C PRO A 83 7.75 7.05 3.04
N SER A 84 8.44 8.04 3.60
CA SER A 84 9.65 7.78 4.41
C SER A 84 9.35 7.03 5.70
N HIS A 85 8.19 7.27 6.32
CA HIS A 85 7.74 6.68 7.59
C HIS A 85 6.25 6.35 7.52
N GLY A 86 5.82 5.34 8.30
CA GLY A 86 4.43 4.92 8.43
C GLY A 86 3.45 6.02 8.85
N GLY A 87 2.16 5.72 8.75
CA GLY A 87 1.05 6.63 9.02
C GLY A 87 -0.20 6.24 8.25
N SER A 88 -1.23 7.09 8.32
CA SER A 88 -2.48 6.88 7.58
C SER A 88 -2.49 7.71 6.30
N LEU A 89 -2.75 7.08 5.16
CA LEU A 89 -2.73 7.69 3.83
C LEU A 89 -4.13 7.64 3.21
N PHE A 90 -4.60 8.79 2.70
CA PHE A 90 -5.90 8.90 2.03
C PHE A 90 -5.86 9.85 0.84
N GLY A 91 -6.63 9.53 -0.20
CA GLY A 91 -6.86 10.44 -1.33
C GLY A 91 -6.04 10.12 -2.57
N ASN A 92 -6.23 10.91 -3.62
CA ASN A 92 -5.63 10.69 -4.92
C ASN A 92 -5.15 12.04 -5.51
N PRO A 93 -3.85 12.39 -5.41
CA PRO A 93 -2.78 11.65 -4.73
C PRO A 93 -2.93 11.64 -3.20
N ALA A 94 -2.30 10.65 -2.55
CA ALA A 94 -2.44 10.43 -1.11
C ALA A 94 -1.89 11.59 -0.27
N MET A 95 -2.66 11.97 0.74
CA MET A 95 -2.27 12.86 1.82
C MET A 95 -2.01 12.04 3.10
N LYS A 96 -1.00 12.46 3.87
CA LYS A 96 -0.65 11.83 5.14
C LYS A 96 -1.42 12.46 6.30
N PHE A 97 -1.99 11.60 7.13
CA PHE A 97 -2.64 11.94 8.38
C PHE A 97 -1.88 11.33 9.54
N GLY A 98 -1.82 12.06 10.66
CA GLY A 98 -1.33 11.50 11.91
C GLY A 98 -2.23 10.35 12.37
N ARG A 99 -1.65 9.29 12.91
CA ARG A 99 -2.43 8.36 13.72
C ARG A 99 -2.84 9.11 15.00
N PRO A 100 -4.12 9.06 15.42
CA PRO A 100 -4.46 9.38 16.79
C PRO A 100 -3.56 8.56 17.71
N PRO A 101 -3.03 9.14 18.80
CA PRO A 101 -2.28 8.36 19.78
C PRO A 101 -3.16 7.19 20.23
N ALA A 102 -2.55 6.01 20.36
CA ALA A 102 -3.23 4.86 20.97
C ALA A 102 -3.43 5.19 22.46
N GLY A 103 -4.61 5.70 22.82
CA GLY A 103 -4.91 6.15 24.18
C GLY A 103 -6.40 6.27 24.44
N GLU A 104 -6.90 5.33 25.25
CA GLU A 104 -7.98 5.47 26.25
C GLU A 104 -9.15 6.41 25.91
N GLY A 105 -10.25 5.86 25.34
CA GLY A 105 -11.49 6.63 25.28
C GLY A 105 -12.51 6.22 24.21
N ALA A 106 -12.87 4.94 24.12
CA ALA A 106 -14.21 4.57 23.66
C ALA A 106 -15.09 4.35 24.91
N LYS A 107 -15.28 5.42 25.69
CA LYS A 107 -16.40 5.53 26.61
C LYS A 107 -17.25 6.65 26.05
N ASP A 108 -18.52 6.35 25.83
CA ASP A 108 -19.57 7.23 25.31
C ASP A 108 -19.67 7.29 23.78
N ALA A 109 -20.21 6.20 23.23
CA ALA A 109 -21.06 6.21 22.04
C ALA A 109 -22.39 5.55 22.40
#